data_AF-A0A2Z5ZB71-F1
#
_entry.id   AF-A0A2Z5ZB71-F1
#
_cell.length_a   1.000
_cell.length_b   1.000
_cell.length_c   1.000
_cell.angle_alpha   90.00
_cell.angle_beta   90.00
_cell.angle_gamma   90.00
#
_symmetry.space_group_name_H-M   'P 1'
#
loop_
_entity.id
_entity.type
_entity.pdbx_description
1 polymer ?
#
loop_
_entity_poly.entity_id
_entity_poly.type
_entity_poly.pdbx_seq_one_letter_code
_entity_poly.pdbx_strand_id
1 'polypeptide(L)'
;MALVFSWSSSILLISLLDELTQINYLVFSFIMFCLTYFLNYSVNIIVPFRVAILLLNIPNIILWYIAFVYNDFLCITPLSDEIFMGLFLLYSYLNLYFYLEFPNFKT
;
A
#
# COMPACT_ATOMS: atom_id res chain seq x y z
N MET A 1 -13.33 9.76 5.72
CA MET A 1 -14.34 9.26 4.76
C MET A 1 -13.80 9.17 3.34
N ALA A 2 -13.35 10.27 2.71
CA ALA A 2 -12.89 10.29 1.32
C ALA A 2 -11.75 9.30 1.02
N LEU A 3 -10.83 9.13 1.98
CA LEU A 3 -9.68 8.24 1.90
C LEU A 3 -10.09 6.75 1.90
N VAL A 4 -11.03 6.37 2.75
CA VAL A 4 -11.57 5.00 2.78
C VAL A 4 -12.35 4.71 1.49
N PHE A 5 -13.10 5.71 1.00
CA PHE A 5 -13.88 5.61 -0.22
C PHE A 5 -13.00 5.47 -1.48
N SER A 6 -11.88 6.22 -1.56
CA SER A 6 -10.95 6.11 -2.68
C SER A 6 -10.28 4.73 -2.72
N TRP A 7 -9.91 4.19 -1.55
CA TRP A 7 -9.35 2.85 -1.41
C TRP A 7 -10.33 1.74 -1.74
N SER A 8 -11.58 1.81 -1.25
CA SER A 8 -12.59 0.80 -1.59
C SER A 8 -12.93 0.80 -3.08
N SER A 9 -12.99 1.98 -3.70
CA SER A 9 -13.27 2.12 -5.13
C SER A 9 -12.16 1.54 -6.00
N SER A 10 -10.90 1.75 -5.61
CA SER A 10 -9.75 1.23 -6.35
C SER A 10 -9.58 -0.28 -6.21
N ILE A 11 -9.89 -0.86 -5.04
CA ILE A 11 -9.95 -2.32 -4.87
C ILE A 11 -11.02 -2.93 -5.79
N LEU A 12 -12.20 -2.30 -5.88
CA LEU A 12 -13.25 -2.73 -6.81
C LEU A 12 -12.80 -2.64 -8.28
N LEU A 13 -12.15 -1.54 -8.67
CA LEU A 13 -11.59 -1.39 -10.02
C LEU A 13 -10.55 -2.45 -10.35
N ILE A 14 -9.66 -2.77 -9.41
CA ILE A 14 -8.64 -3.82 -9.57
C ILE A 14 -9.29 -5.20 -9.70
N SER A 15 -10.38 -5.46 -8.98
CA SER A 15 -11.09 -6.74 -9.06
C SER A 15 -11.82 -6.98 -10.38
N LEU A 16 -11.98 -5.95 -11.23
CA LEU A 16 -12.59 -6.05 -12.56
C LEU A 16 -11.57 -6.36 -13.66
N LEU A 17 -10.28 -6.44 -13.34
CA LEU A 17 -9.21 -6.77 -14.29
C LEU A 17 -8.90 -8.27 -14.20
N ASP A 18 -9.20 -9.00 -15.28
CA ASP A 18 -9.09 -10.47 -15.34
C ASP A 18 -7.65 -11.00 -15.21
N GLU A 19 -6.62 -10.20 -15.54
CA GLU A 19 -5.21 -10.60 -15.42
C GLU A 19 -4.37 -9.48 -14.77
N LEU A 20 -4.23 -9.55 -13.45
CA LEU A 20 -3.41 -8.62 -12.70
C LEU A 20 -1.98 -9.17 -12.55
N THR A 21 -1.07 -8.73 -13.42
CA THR A 21 0.36 -9.01 -13.23
C THR A 21 0.90 -8.27 -11.99
N GLN A 22 1.94 -8.81 -11.37
CA GLN A 22 2.57 -8.21 -10.18
C GLN A 22 3.05 -6.76 -10.41
N ILE A 23 3.50 -6.44 -11.62
CA ILE A 23 3.90 -5.08 -12.01
C ILE A 23 2.68 -4.15 -12.04
N ASN A 24 1.56 -4.61 -12.63
CA ASN A 24 0.32 -3.84 -12.67
C ASN A 24 -0.19 -3.54 -11.25
N TYR A 25 -0.12 -4.53 -10.36
CA TYR A 25 -0.46 -4.36 -8.96
C TYR A 25 0.39 -3.28 -8.25
N LEU A 26 1.71 -3.32 -8.46
CA LEU A 26 2.65 -2.34 -7.89
C LEU A 26 2.36 -0.91 -8.39
N VAL A 27 2.10 -0.78 -9.69
CA VAL A 27 1.75 0.51 -10.32
C VAL A 27 0.42 1.04 -9.76
N PHE A 28 -0.60 0.20 -9.62
CA PHE A 28 -1.88 0.60 -9.02
C PHE A 28 -1.71 1.05 -7.56
N SER A 29 -0.91 0.33 -6.78
CA SER A 29 -0.60 0.68 -5.38
C SER A 29 0.10 2.03 -5.29
N PHE A 30 1.03 2.32 -6.21
CA PHE A 30 1.74 3.60 -6.28
C PHE A 30 0.83 4.75 -6.71
N ILE A 31 -0.02 4.54 -7.72
CA ILE A 31 -1.03 5.54 -8.14
C ILE A 31 -1.97 5.88 -6.98
N MET A 32 -2.39 4.86 -6.21
CA MET A 32 -3.24 5.05 -5.04
C MET A 32 -2.55 5.83 -3.93
N PHE A 33 -1.25 5.61 -3.71
CA PHE A 33 -0.47 6.44 -2.78
C PHE A 33 -0.47 7.91 -3.21
N CYS A 34 -0.17 8.18 -4.48
CA CYS A 34 -0.16 9.53 -5.04
C CYS A 34 -1.52 10.21 -4.90
N LEU A 35 -2.61 9.52 -5.26
CA LEU A 35 -3.97 10.05 -5.11
C LEU A 35 -4.32 10.34 -3.65
N THR A 36 -3.92 9.47 -2.73
CA THR A 36 -4.12 9.65 -1.29
C THR A 36 -3.37 10.88 -0.78
N TYR A 37 -2.14 11.08 -1.24
CA TYR A 37 -1.33 12.26 -0.93
C TYR A 37 -1.98 13.55 -1.44
N PHE A 38 -2.40 13.57 -2.71
CA PHE A 38 -3.06 14.74 -3.31
C PHE A 38 -4.41 15.06 -2.65
N LEU A 39 -5.19 14.04 -2.28
CA LEU A 39 -6.47 14.23 -1.58
C LEU A 39 -6.26 14.77 -0.16
N ASN A 40 -5.20 14.36 0.54
CA ASN A 40 -4.87 14.93 1.84
C ASN A 40 -4.42 16.39 1.72
N TYR A 41 -3.63 16.70 0.69
CA TYR A 41 -3.19 18.07 0.39
C TYR A 41 -4.37 19.01 0.06
N SER A 42 -5.34 18.56 -0.74
CA SER A 42 -6.46 19.41 -1.18
C SER A 42 -7.50 19.70 -0.09
N VAL A 43 -7.64 18.84 0.92
CA VAL A 43 -8.63 19.00 2.00
C VAL A 43 -8.03 19.72 3.23
N ASN A 44 -6.79 20.21 3.15
CA ASN A 44 -6.05 20.78 4.30
C ASN A 44 -6.06 19.86 5.53
N ILE A 45 -6.20 18.55 5.34
CA ILE A 45 -6.05 17.61 6.43
C ILE A 45 -4.55 17.47 6.62
N ILE A 46 -4.02 18.12 7.67
CA ILE A 46 -2.63 17.98 8.08
C ILE A 46 -2.48 16.58 8.68
N VAL A 47 -2.41 15.58 7.79
CA VAL A 47 -2.04 14.22 8.16
C VAL A 47 -0.51 14.22 8.27
N PRO A 48 0.06 14.02 9.46
CA PRO A 48 1.51 13.94 9.58
C PRO A 48 2.00 12.79 8.70
N PHE A 49 3.13 13.00 8.03
CA PHE A 49 3.69 12.07 7.05
C PHE A 49 3.77 10.62 7.56
N ARG A 50 4.05 10.44 8.85
CA ARG A 50 4.00 9.14 9.56
C ARG A 50 2.66 8.40 9.43
N VAL A 51 1.55 9.12 9.57
CA VAL A 51 0.19 8.56 9.52
C VAL A 51 -0.19 8.27 8.07
N ALA A 52 0.25 9.08 7.12
CA ALA A 52 0.06 8.81 5.69
C ALA A 52 0.80 7.55 5.23
N ILE A 53 2.04 7.35 5.69
CA ILE A 53 2.82 6.13 5.43
C ILE A 53 2.16 4.93 6.09
N LEU A 54 1.75 5.02 7.36
CA LEU A 54 1.06 3.92 8.04
C LEU A 54 -0.27 3.54 7.36
N LEU A 55 -1.03 4.54 6.90
CA LEU A 55 -2.28 4.34 6.16
C LEU A 55 -2.07 3.70 4.79
N LEU A 56 -0.95 3.98 4.13
CA LEU A 56 -0.55 3.23 2.94
C LEU A 56 -0.12 1.81 3.30
N ASN A 57 0.53 1.67 4.46
CA ASN A 57 1.31 0.50 4.72
C ASN A 57 0.49 -0.72 5.17
N ILE A 58 -0.48 -0.49 6.05
CA ILE A 58 -1.32 -1.56 6.58
C ILE A 58 -2.16 -2.24 5.48
N PRO A 59 -2.85 -1.50 4.57
CA PRO A 59 -3.60 -2.11 3.48
C PRO A 59 -2.73 -2.90 2.51
N ASN A 60 -1.53 -2.39 2.21
CA ASN A 60 -0.61 -3.04 1.27
C ASN A 60 -0.07 -4.37 1.81
N ILE A 61 0.25 -4.47 3.11
CA ILE A 61 0.63 -5.76 3.72
C ILE A 61 -0.52 -6.76 3.64
N ILE A 62 -1.74 -6.33 3.99
CA ILE A 62 -2.92 -7.20 3.99
C ILE A 62 -3.16 -7.73 2.58
N LEU A 63 -3.11 -6.86 1.57
CA LEU A 63 -3.30 -7.26 0.18
C LEU A 63 -2.17 -8.15 -0.34
N TRP A 64 -0.91 -7.89 0.02
CA TRP A 64 0.20 -8.78 -0.32
C TRP A 64 0.07 -10.16 0.31
N TYR A 65 -0.35 -10.22 1.57
CA TYR A 65 -0.63 -11.48 2.23
C TYR A 65 -1.75 -12.24 1.54
N ILE A 66 -2.83 -11.55 1.15
CA ILE A 66 -3.93 -12.17 0.40
C ILE A 66 -3.45 -12.67 -0.97
N ALA A 67 -2.68 -11.87 -1.71
CA ALA A 67 -2.12 -12.26 -3.00
C ALA A 67 -1.13 -13.43 -2.89
N PHE A 68 -0.43 -13.56 -1.76
CA PHE A 68 0.49 -14.66 -1.49
C PHE A 68 -0.24 -15.95 -1.10
N VAL A 69 -1.19 -15.87 -0.15
CA VAL A 69 -1.90 -17.06 0.38
C VAL A 69 -3.03 -17.53 -0.53
N TYR A 70 -3.71 -16.60 -1.20
CA TYR A 70 -4.87 -16.87 -2.05
C TYR A 70 -4.56 -16.58 -3.52
N ASN A 71 -3.29 -16.76 -3.93
CA ASN A 71 -2.85 -16.57 -5.31
C ASN A 71 -3.72 -17.34 -6.32
N ASP A 72 -4.07 -18.59 -6.00
CA ASP A 72 -4.87 -19.50 -6.83
C ASP A 72 -6.32 -19.03 -6.96
N PHE A 73 -6.87 -18.41 -5.91
CA PHE A 73 -8.22 -17.85 -5.93
C PHE A 73 -8.28 -16.55 -6.75
N LEU A 74 -7.21 -15.76 -6.72
CA LEU A 74 -7.12 -14.48 -7.43
C LEU A 74 -6.55 -14.63 -8.86
N CYS A 75 -6.18 -15.85 -9.28
CA CYS A 75 -5.49 -16.11 -10.55
C CYS A 75 -4.22 -15.26 -10.72
N ILE A 76 -3.53 -14.93 -9.63
CA ILE A 76 -2.28 -14.13 -9.66
C ILE A 76 -1.09 -15.08 -9.71
N THR A 77 -0.06 -14.71 -10.46
CA THR A 77 1.22 -15.45 -10.47
C THR A 77 1.78 -15.56 -9.04
N PRO A 78 2.06 -16.78 -8.54
CA PRO A 78 2.58 -16.97 -7.19
C PRO A 78 3.83 -16.12 -6.96
N LEU A 79 3.83 -15.37 -5.87
CA LEU A 79 5.00 -14.67 -5.41
C LEU A 79 5.91 -15.69 -4.72
N SER A 80 7.21 -15.73 -5.03
CA SER A 80 8.11 -16.65 -4.34
C SER A 80 8.31 -16.22 -2.88
N ASP A 81 8.52 -17.20 -2.00
CA ASP A 81 8.74 -16.98 -0.57
C ASP A 81 9.88 -16.00 -0.31
N GLU A 82 10.95 -16.08 -1.11
CA GLU A 82 12.11 -15.19 -1.03
C GLU A 82 11.75 -13.74 -1.32
N ILE A 83 10.94 -13.49 -2.37
CA ILE A 83 10.50 -12.15 -2.73
C ILE A 83 9.54 -11.63 -1.65
N PHE A 84 8.63 -12.47 -1.15
CA PHE A 84 7.70 -12.08 -0.10
C PHE A 84 8.43 -11.68 1.18
N MET A 85 9.40 -12.50 1.63
CA MET A 85 10.18 -12.19 2.83
C MET A 85 11.11 -11.00 2.64
N GLY A 86 11.71 -10.84 1.46
CA GLY A 86 12.53 -9.67 1.14
C GLY A 86 11.72 -8.38 1.17
N LEU A 87 10.54 -8.39 0.56
CA LEU A 87 9.60 -7.27 0.59
C LEU A 87 9.13 -6.99 2.02
N PHE A 88 8.74 -8.00 2.79
CA PHE A 88 8.34 -7.87 4.19
C PHE A 88 9.44 -7.27 5.07
N LEU A 89 10.69 -7.71 4.91
CA LEU A 89 11.83 -7.19 5.66
C LEU A 89 12.13 -5.73 5.28
N LEU A 90 12.20 -5.41 3.99
CA LEU A 90 12.36 -4.03 3.52
C LEU A 90 11.24 -3.13 4.07
N TYR A 91 10.05 -3.69 4.16
CA TYR A 91 8.89 -2.99 4.71
C TYR A 91 8.98 -2.72 6.20
N SER A 92 9.37 -3.73 6.98
CA SER A 92 9.57 -3.61 8.42
C SER A 92 10.69 -2.61 8.74
N TYR A 93 11.75 -2.61 7.92
CA TYR A 93 12.83 -1.64 7.98
C TYR A 93 12.34 -0.21 7.74
N LEU A 94 11.60 0.04 6.65
CA LEU A 94 11.06 1.37 6.37
C LEU A 94 10.10 1.84 7.48
N ASN A 95 9.23 0.97 8.00
CA ASN A 95 8.37 1.33 9.11
C ASN A 95 9.17 1.70 10.35
N LEU A 96 10.17 0.92 10.73
CA LEU A 96 11.04 1.23 11.87
C LEU A 96 11.81 2.53 11.66
N TYR A 97 12.39 2.74 10.48
CA TYR A 97 13.09 3.97 10.10
C TYR A 97 12.19 5.19 10.28
N PHE A 98 10.98 5.17 9.70
CA PHE A 98 10.04 6.29 9.84
C PHE A 98 9.44 6.42 11.24
N TYR A 99 9.37 5.36 12.03
CA TYR A 99 8.87 5.46 13.41
C TYR A 99 9.92 6.03 14.36
N LEU A 100 11.19 5.67 14.15
CA LEU A 100 12.31 6.00 15.05
C LEU A 100 13.03 7.30 14.69
N GLU A 101 13.13 7.67 13.41
CA GLU A 101 13.92 8.83 12.96
C GLU A 101 13.10 10.12 12.82
N PHE A 102 11.77 10.03 12.70
CA PHE A 102 10.88 11.20 12.60
C PHE A 102 10.54 11.99 13.88
N PRO A 103 10.75 11.54 15.14
CA PRO A 103 10.54 12.42 16.29
C PRO A 103 11.55 13.60 16.32
N ASN A 104 12.60 13.56 15.48
CA ASN A 104 13.61 14.62 15.37
C ASN A 104 13.36 15.64 14.24
N PHE A 105 12.39 15.43 13.35
CA PHE A 105 12.01 16.44 12.34
C PHE A 105 10.94 17.37 12.92
N LYS A 106 11.36 18.27 13.81
CA LYS A 106 10.63 19.50 14.13
C LYS A 106 11.06 20.57 13.13
N THR A 107 10.25 20.81 12.11
CA THR A 107 10.19 22.10 11.39
C THR A 107 8.83 22.25 10.77
#